data_AF-A0A2E0TPC5-F1
#
_entry.id   AF-A0A2E0TPC5-F1
#
_cell.length_a   1.000
_cell.length_b   1.000
_cell.length_c   1.000
_cell.angle_alpha   90.00
_cell.angle_beta   90.00
_cell.angle_gamma   90.00
#
_symmetry.space_group_name_H-M   'P 1'
#
loop_
_entity.id
_entity.type
_entity.pdbx_description
1 polymer ?
#
loop_
_entity_poly.entity_id
_entity_poly.type
_entity_poly.pdbx_seq_one_letter_code
_entity_poly.pdbx_strand_id
1 'polypeptide(L)'
;MSARSELLALCGLALVAAACNDTAVLEGELVFPAEMGTPWVNVQVQRSSAPFTDDWGGGTNLAPHRLASGDTVYRFSLETQEPDADVHLRLRGCLEPDCSAVLGDGNPDPQSEIRFVLESPFYVQTRDPAPTRWRATIDALPRCVSCTEGSCPGGFTCREGACYDADGICLGTEPSLAIPQTSCRRVEPARVGEQLDAADPTWECVVDACGIAGCFDGDAPGGYCNASGVHFCAE
;
A
#
# COMPACT_ATOMS: atom_id res chain seq x y z
N MET A 1 67.04 -33.39 -12.71
CA MET A 1 66.55 -32.09 -12.21
C MET A 1 65.39 -31.70 -13.12
N SER A 2 64.14 -32.01 -12.73
CA SER A 2 63.24 -31.12 -11.97
C SER A 2 62.70 -30.03 -12.89
N ALA A 3 61.41 -29.82 -13.15
CA ALA A 3 60.16 -30.35 -12.59
C ALA A 3 59.02 -30.16 -13.61
N ARG A 4 57.91 -30.86 -13.35
CA ARG A 4 56.58 -30.74 -13.97
C ARG A 4 55.95 -29.36 -13.69
N SER A 5 54.98 -28.95 -14.52
CA SER A 5 53.69 -28.32 -14.15
C SER A 5 52.87 -28.05 -15.44
N GLU A 6 51.80 -28.81 -15.70
CA GLU A 6 50.38 -28.45 -15.41
C GLU A 6 49.88 -27.36 -16.39
N LEU A 7 49.22 -27.67 -17.51
CA LEU A 7 47.86 -28.23 -17.64
C LEU A 7 46.85 -27.50 -16.73
N LEU A 8 46.34 -26.35 -17.18
CA LEU A 8 45.08 -25.79 -16.68
C LEU A 8 44.26 -25.26 -17.86
N ALA A 9 43.12 -25.90 -18.02
CA ALA A 9 42.15 -25.72 -19.08
C ALA A 9 41.46 -24.36 -18.95
N LEU A 10 41.58 -23.52 -19.98
CA LEU A 10 40.62 -22.46 -20.26
C LEU A 10 39.34 -23.09 -20.84
N CYS A 11 38.59 -23.81 -20.00
CA CYS A 11 37.15 -23.90 -20.16
C CYS A 11 36.57 -22.79 -19.28
N GLY A 12 36.54 -21.57 -19.81
CA GLY A 12 35.68 -20.55 -19.27
C GLY A 12 34.25 -21.05 -19.43
N LEU A 13 33.70 -21.66 -18.37
CA LEU A 13 32.28 -21.75 -18.18
C LEU A 13 31.77 -20.31 -18.22
N ALA A 14 31.27 -19.89 -19.38
CA ALA A 14 30.16 -18.97 -19.42
C ALA A 14 29.06 -19.67 -18.61
N LEU A 15 28.96 -19.33 -17.32
CA LEU A 15 27.71 -19.47 -16.58
C LEU A 15 26.71 -18.68 -17.41
N VAL A 16 26.00 -19.38 -18.28
CA VAL A 16 24.69 -18.98 -18.72
C VAL A 16 23.90 -18.97 -17.42
N ALA A 17 23.87 -17.82 -16.76
CA ALA A 17 22.78 -17.47 -15.88
C ALA A 17 21.55 -17.59 -16.78
N ALA A 18 20.95 -18.78 -16.80
CA ALA A 18 19.55 -18.88 -17.09
C ALA A 18 18.92 -17.98 -16.04
N ALA A 19 18.66 -16.74 -16.44
CA ALA A 19 17.68 -15.92 -15.78
C ALA A 19 16.40 -16.73 -15.91
N CYS A 20 16.15 -17.59 -14.93
CA CYS A 20 14.81 -18.01 -14.62
C CYS A 20 14.09 -16.68 -14.40
N ASN A 21 13.32 -16.24 -15.40
CA ASN A 21 12.37 -15.15 -15.24
C ASN A 21 11.30 -15.67 -14.30
N ASP A 22 11.65 -15.80 -13.02
CA ASP A 22 10.78 -16.29 -11.98
C ASP A 22 9.79 -15.16 -11.72
N THR A 23 8.66 -15.22 -12.44
CA THR A 23 7.53 -14.35 -12.19
C THR A 23 7.05 -14.62 -10.77
N ALA A 24 7.03 -13.59 -9.93
CA ALA A 24 6.44 -13.65 -8.61
C ALA A 24 5.04 -13.03 -8.63
N VAL A 25 4.13 -13.59 -7.83
CA VAL A 25 2.73 -13.15 -7.74
C VAL A 25 2.41 -12.75 -6.31
N LEU A 26 1.75 -11.60 -6.14
CA LEU A 26 1.18 -11.13 -4.89
C LEU A 26 -0.35 -11.08 -5.04
N GLU A 27 -1.05 -11.84 -4.20
CA GLU A 27 -2.50 -11.78 -4.04
C GLU A 27 -2.82 -11.00 -2.76
N GLY A 28 -3.57 -9.93 -2.90
CA GLY A 28 -3.94 -9.07 -1.79
C GLY A 28 -5.43 -9.06 -1.51
N GLU A 29 -5.80 -9.04 -0.23
CA GLU A 29 -7.16 -8.84 0.24
C GLU A 29 -7.26 -7.60 1.13
N LEU A 30 -8.14 -6.66 0.79
CA LEU A 30 -8.52 -5.55 1.67
C LEU A 30 -9.94 -5.80 2.17
N VAL A 31 -10.14 -5.75 3.48
CA VAL A 31 -11.44 -5.97 4.12
C VAL A 31 -11.93 -4.65 4.69
N PHE A 32 -13.14 -4.28 4.29
CA PHE A 32 -13.83 -3.07 4.72
C PHE A 32 -15.09 -3.45 5.50
N PRO A 33 -15.20 -3.10 6.78
CA PRO A 33 -16.43 -3.31 7.55
C PRO A 33 -17.61 -2.50 6.98
N ALA A 34 -18.83 -2.90 7.36
CA ALA A 34 -20.07 -2.28 6.91
C ALA A 34 -20.21 -0.77 7.22
N GLU A 35 -19.52 -0.27 8.26
CA GLU A 35 -19.73 1.07 8.84
C GLU A 35 -18.57 2.04 8.60
N MET A 36 -17.96 1.97 7.42
CA MET A 36 -16.80 2.82 7.07
C MET A 36 -17.13 4.30 6.85
N GLY A 37 -18.40 4.69 6.84
CA GLY A 37 -18.83 6.08 6.67
C GLY A 37 -18.68 6.64 5.24
N THR A 38 -18.19 5.84 4.28
CA THR A 38 -18.10 6.18 2.85
C THR A 38 -18.85 5.16 2.00
N PRO A 39 -19.53 5.55 0.90
CA PRO A 39 -20.27 4.61 0.05
C PRO A 39 -19.38 3.87 -0.96
N TRP A 40 -18.22 4.40 -1.32
CA TRP A 40 -17.27 3.75 -2.24
C TRP A 40 -15.84 3.76 -1.69
N VAL A 41 -15.04 2.83 -2.19
CA VAL A 41 -13.59 2.81 -2.05
C VAL A 41 -12.95 2.56 -3.41
N ASN A 42 -11.92 3.33 -3.70
CA ASN A 42 -11.06 3.10 -4.86
C ASN A 42 -9.66 2.72 -4.39
N VAL A 43 -9.05 1.81 -5.13
CA VAL A 43 -7.72 1.30 -4.84
C VAL A 43 -6.87 1.42 -6.10
N GLN A 44 -5.65 1.90 -5.96
CA GLN A 44 -4.61 1.78 -6.98
C GLN A 44 -3.52 0.90 -6.39
N VAL A 45 -3.02 -0.07 -7.16
CA VAL A 45 -1.91 -0.93 -6.76
C VAL A 45 -0.84 -0.79 -7.80
N GLN A 46 0.34 -0.40 -7.38
CA GLN A 46 1.48 -0.16 -8.26
C GLN A 46 2.77 -0.65 -7.61
N ARG A 47 3.77 -0.90 -8.44
CA ARG A 47 5.14 -1.14 -7.96
C ARG A 47 5.80 0.20 -7.64
N SER A 48 6.79 0.22 -6.75
CA SER A 48 7.46 1.45 -6.34
C SER A 48 8.13 2.24 -7.47
N SER A 49 8.46 1.58 -8.57
CA SER A 49 9.01 2.19 -9.78
C SER A 49 7.97 2.94 -10.64
N ALA A 50 6.68 2.80 -10.36
CA ALA A 50 5.60 3.44 -11.09
C ALA A 50 4.90 4.52 -10.23
N PRO A 51 4.67 5.73 -10.77
CA PRO A 51 3.95 6.77 -10.05
C PRO A 51 2.43 6.51 -10.08
N PHE A 52 1.77 6.81 -8.96
CA PHE A 52 0.31 6.85 -8.92
C PHE A 52 -0.24 7.88 -9.91
N THR A 53 -1.43 7.58 -10.44
CA THR A 53 -2.17 8.53 -11.27
C THR A 53 -3.18 9.28 -10.41
N ASP A 54 -3.43 10.54 -10.72
CA ASP A 54 -4.53 11.29 -10.08
C ASP A 54 -5.90 10.92 -10.63
N ASP A 55 -5.94 10.11 -11.69
CA ASP A 55 -7.17 9.54 -12.22
C ASP A 55 -7.66 8.37 -11.35
N TRP A 56 -8.78 8.58 -10.67
CA TRP A 56 -9.47 7.58 -9.87
C TRP A 56 -10.65 6.92 -10.62
N GLY A 57 -10.99 7.38 -11.82
CA GLY A 57 -12.18 7.00 -12.59
C GLY A 57 -12.11 5.69 -13.36
N GLY A 58 -11.00 4.94 -13.25
CA GLY A 58 -10.83 3.64 -13.90
C GLY A 58 -10.03 3.72 -15.20
N GLY A 59 -8.72 3.55 -15.06
CA GLY A 59 -7.76 3.27 -16.13
C GLY A 59 -7.03 1.94 -15.87
N THR A 60 -5.72 1.97 -15.67
CA THR A 60 -4.93 0.83 -15.13
C THR A 60 -5.24 0.51 -13.66
N ASN A 61 -6.23 1.20 -13.10
CA ASN A 61 -6.62 1.09 -11.71
C ASN A 61 -7.67 0.00 -11.54
N LEU A 62 -7.66 -0.55 -10.34
CA LEU A 62 -8.64 -1.52 -9.87
C LEU A 62 -10.04 -0.89 -9.89
N ALA A 63 -11.06 -1.67 -10.26
CA ALA A 63 -12.42 -1.15 -10.42
C ALA A 63 -12.95 -0.57 -9.08
N PRO A 64 -13.61 0.60 -9.10
CA PRO A 64 -14.27 1.17 -7.92
C PRO A 64 -15.18 0.17 -7.24
N HIS A 65 -15.15 0.15 -5.91
CA HIS A 65 -15.94 -0.80 -5.15
C HIS A 65 -16.93 -0.10 -4.23
N ARG A 66 -18.21 -0.46 -4.35
CA ARG A 66 -19.26 0.06 -3.48
C ARG A 66 -19.18 -0.66 -2.13
N LEU A 67 -19.06 0.10 -1.05
CA LEU A 67 -19.19 -0.46 0.28
C LEU A 67 -20.66 -0.77 0.53
N ALA A 68 -20.96 -2.05 0.76
CA ALA A 68 -22.31 -2.51 1.07
C ALA A 68 -22.58 -2.39 2.58
N SER A 69 -23.81 -2.68 3.01
CA SER A 69 -24.18 -2.72 4.44
C SER A 69 -23.60 -3.93 5.20
N GLY A 70 -22.51 -4.51 4.70
CA GLY A 70 -21.85 -5.71 5.21
C GLY A 70 -20.36 -5.66 4.88
N ASP A 71 -19.59 -6.53 5.52
CA ASP A 71 -18.15 -6.64 5.26
C ASP A 71 -17.90 -6.89 3.77
N THR A 72 -17.02 -6.07 3.22
CA THR A 72 -16.70 -6.03 1.81
C THR A 72 -15.24 -6.44 1.64
N VAL A 73 -15.00 -7.44 0.79
CA VAL A 73 -13.64 -7.94 0.51
C VAL A 73 -13.23 -7.53 -0.88
N TYR A 74 -12.23 -6.67 -0.96
CA TYR A 74 -11.58 -6.26 -2.19
C TYR A 74 -10.36 -7.18 -2.44
N ARG A 75 -10.27 -7.75 -3.64
CA ARG A 75 -9.14 -8.63 -4.03
C ARG A 75 -8.36 -8.03 -5.19
N PHE A 76 -7.05 -8.20 -5.17
CA PHE A 76 -6.17 -7.85 -6.28
C PHE A 76 -5.05 -8.87 -6.45
N SER A 77 -4.52 -8.95 -7.67
CA SER A 77 -3.37 -9.78 -8.01
C SER A 77 -2.35 -8.93 -8.75
N LEU A 78 -1.07 -9.07 -8.40
CA LEU A 78 0.04 -8.35 -9.01
C LEU A 78 1.16 -9.33 -9.36
N GLU A 79 1.52 -9.40 -10.63
CA GLU A 79 2.64 -10.20 -11.11
C GLU A 79 3.86 -9.31 -11.41
N THR A 80 5.07 -9.80 -11.09
CA THR A 80 6.33 -9.05 -11.31
C THR A 80 7.48 -9.97 -11.69
N GLN A 81 8.45 -9.43 -12.42
CA GLN A 81 9.78 -10.05 -12.64
C GLN A 81 10.86 -9.44 -11.73
N GLU A 82 10.47 -8.46 -10.90
CA GLU A 82 11.30 -7.73 -9.94
C GLU A 82 10.77 -8.05 -8.53
N PRO A 83 11.11 -9.21 -7.94
CA PRO A 83 10.56 -9.64 -6.66
C PRO A 83 11.08 -8.83 -5.45
N ASP A 84 12.16 -8.08 -5.64
CA ASP A 84 12.73 -7.15 -4.65
C ASP A 84 12.06 -5.78 -4.66
N ALA A 85 11.14 -5.52 -5.59
CA ALA A 85 10.45 -4.24 -5.67
C ALA A 85 9.33 -4.13 -4.61
N ASP A 86 9.27 -3.00 -3.92
CA ASP A 86 8.14 -2.67 -3.05
C ASP A 86 6.85 -2.52 -3.85
N VAL A 87 5.73 -2.79 -3.19
CA VAL A 87 4.39 -2.55 -3.74
C VAL A 87 3.74 -1.42 -2.96
N HIS A 88 3.31 -0.40 -3.69
CA HIS A 88 2.54 0.69 -3.14
C HIS A 88 1.07 0.47 -3.45
N LEU A 89 0.22 0.64 -2.44
CA LEU A 89 -1.21 0.75 -2.63
C LEU A 89 -1.65 2.15 -2.25
N ARG A 90 -2.55 2.74 -3.03
CA ARG A 90 -3.22 3.99 -2.72
C ARG A 90 -4.70 3.68 -2.60
N LEU A 91 -5.28 4.01 -1.46
CA LEU A 91 -6.66 3.73 -1.16
C LEU A 91 -7.37 5.02 -0.84
N ARG A 92 -8.55 5.25 -1.42
CA ARG A 92 -9.35 6.44 -1.16
C ARG A 92 -10.81 6.09 -0.91
N GLY A 93 -11.39 6.63 0.15
CA GLY A 93 -12.84 6.63 0.39
C GLY A 93 -13.53 7.68 -0.47
N CYS A 94 -14.59 7.30 -1.17
CA CYS A 94 -15.23 8.16 -2.17
C CYS A 94 -16.76 8.17 -2.05
N LEU A 95 -17.38 9.33 -2.32
CA LEU A 95 -18.84 9.42 -2.45
C LEU A 95 -19.37 8.80 -3.73
N GLU A 96 -18.59 8.93 -4.79
CA GLU A 96 -18.91 8.44 -6.12
C GLU A 96 -17.82 7.48 -6.60
N PRO A 97 -18.13 6.60 -7.57
CA PRO A 97 -17.20 5.59 -8.05
C PRO A 97 -15.89 6.15 -8.60
N ASP A 98 -15.87 7.36 -9.13
CA ASP A 98 -14.67 7.97 -9.72
C ASP A 98 -13.95 8.91 -8.74
N CYS A 99 -14.42 9.00 -7.49
CA CYS A 99 -13.93 9.96 -6.50
C CYS A 99 -14.01 11.42 -6.97
N SER A 100 -14.89 11.72 -7.93
CA SER A 100 -15.13 13.09 -8.40
C SER A 100 -16.09 13.83 -7.49
N ALA A 101 -17.04 13.12 -6.85
CA ALA A 101 -17.86 13.72 -5.80
C ALA A 101 -17.03 14.06 -4.58
N VAL A 102 -16.97 15.36 -4.40
CA VAL A 102 -16.57 16.03 -3.20
C VAL A 102 -17.62 15.78 -2.08
N LEU A 103 -17.17 15.39 -0.89
CA LEU A 103 -18.03 15.12 0.27
C LEU A 103 -18.81 16.35 0.72
N GLY A 104 -20.03 16.53 0.21
CA GLY A 104 -21.15 17.24 0.84
C GLY A 104 -21.15 18.78 0.89
N ASP A 105 -20.00 19.46 0.82
CA ASP A 105 -19.95 20.94 0.91
C ASP A 105 -19.07 21.63 -0.15
N GLY A 106 -18.41 20.88 -1.04
CA GLY A 106 -17.62 21.43 -2.13
C GLY A 106 -16.11 21.42 -1.92
N ASN A 107 -15.61 20.89 -0.79
CA ASN A 107 -14.21 20.50 -0.65
C ASN A 107 -14.07 18.97 -0.47
N PRO A 108 -13.27 18.26 -1.30
CA PRO A 108 -13.11 16.81 -1.16
C PRO A 108 -12.74 16.51 0.30
N ASP A 109 -13.32 15.51 0.98
CA ASP A 109 -12.70 15.04 2.24
C ASP A 109 -11.39 14.40 1.83
N PRO A 110 -10.31 15.17 1.88
CA PRO A 110 -9.14 14.91 1.08
C PRO A 110 -8.17 14.02 1.86
N GLN A 111 -8.56 13.66 3.09
CA GLN A 111 -7.83 12.83 4.03
C GLN A 111 -8.36 11.39 4.09
N SER A 112 -9.37 11.06 3.30
CA SER A 112 -9.82 9.67 3.14
C SER A 112 -8.82 8.80 2.37
N GLU A 113 -7.54 9.19 2.32
CA GLU A 113 -6.49 8.51 1.58
C GLU A 113 -5.48 7.82 2.52
N ILE A 114 -5.26 6.54 2.25
CA ILE A 114 -4.21 5.74 2.87
C ILE A 114 -3.29 5.22 1.75
N ARG A 115 -2.00 5.47 1.89
CA ARG A 115 -0.95 4.84 1.10
C ARG A 115 -0.33 3.70 1.89
N PHE A 116 -0.45 2.47 1.41
CA PHE A 116 0.33 1.37 1.92
C PHE A 116 1.65 1.26 1.18
N VAL A 117 2.72 1.00 1.91
CA VAL A 117 4.02 0.58 1.36
C VAL A 117 4.28 -0.82 1.88
N LEU A 118 4.15 -1.81 1.00
CA LEU A 118 4.51 -3.20 1.28
C LEU A 118 5.97 -3.37 0.88
N GLU A 119 6.84 -3.55 1.87
CA GLU A 119 8.27 -3.69 1.62
C GLU A 119 8.57 -5.08 1.05
N SER A 120 9.18 -5.13 -0.14
CA SER A 120 9.63 -6.37 -0.82
C SER A 120 8.66 -7.56 -0.68
N PRO A 121 7.39 -7.42 -1.09
CA PRO A 121 6.33 -8.34 -0.67
C PRO A 121 6.28 -9.65 -1.45
N PHE A 122 7.22 -9.90 -2.36
CA PHE A 122 7.19 -11.07 -3.21
C PHE A 122 8.11 -12.17 -2.67
N TYR A 123 7.53 -13.33 -2.37
CA TYR A 123 8.29 -14.53 -2.03
C TYR A 123 8.69 -15.24 -3.32
N VAL A 124 10.00 -15.46 -3.52
CA VAL A 124 10.53 -16.21 -4.66
C VAL A 124 10.47 -17.70 -4.32
N GLN A 125 9.62 -18.45 -4.99
CA GLN A 125 9.53 -19.90 -4.84
C GLN A 125 10.33 -20.63 -5.91
N THR A 126 11.00 -21.72 -5.52
CA THR A 126 11.91 -22.47 -6.41
C THR A 126 11.33 -23.78 -6.95
N ARG A 127 10.16 -24.23 -6.46
CA ARG A 127 9.57 -25.53 -6.86
C ARG A 127 8.07 -25.53 -7.18
N ASP A 128 7.25 -24.67 -6.58
CA ASP A 128 5.81 -24.56 -6.88
C ASP A 128 5.38 -23.08 -6.79
N PRO A 129 4.92 -22.45 -7.88
CA PRO A 129 4.56 -21.03 -7.87
C PRO A 129 3.20 -20.83 -7.19
N ALA A 130 3.17 -20.87 -5.85
CA ALA A 130 2.03 -20.33 -5.12
C ALA A 130 2.22 -18.81 -4.92
N PRO A 131 1.14 -18.01 -5.02
CA PRO A 131 1.23 -16.58 -4.80
C PRO A 131 1.57 -16.25 -3.36
N THR A 132 2.31 -15.15 -3.16
CA THR A 132 2.37 -14.49 -1.84
C THR A 132 1.00 -13.94 -1.49
N ARG A 133 0.59 -14.00 -0.23
CA ARG A 133 -0.70 -13.46 0.21
C ARG A 133 -0.52 -12.36 1.23
N TRP A 134 -1.21 -11.25 1.02
CA TRP A 134 -1.31 -10.16 1.99
C TRP A 134 -2.78 -9.86 2.27
N ARG A 135 -3.08 -9.56 3.53
CA ARG A 135 -4.44 -9.17 3.93
C ARG A 135 -4.36 -7.99 4.89
N ALA A 136 -5.24 -7.02 4.67
CA ALA A 136 -5.47 -5.93 5.59
C ALA A 136 -6.96 -5.76 5.87
N THR A 137 -7.29 -5.52 7.14
CA THR A 137 -8.61 -5.01 7.52
C THR A 137 -8.49 -3.54 7.85
N ILE A 138 -9.33 -2.73 7.22
CA ILE A 138 -9.35 -1.28 7.35
C ILE A 138 -10.63 -0.94 8.09
N ASP A 139 -10.54 -0.73 9.40
CA ASP A 139 -11.69 -0.53 10.28
C ASP A 139 -12.27 0.88 10.19
N ALA A 140 -11.43 1.88 9.87
CA ALA A 140 -11.87 3.24 9.62
C ALA A 140 -10.87 3.97 8.69
N LEU A 141 -11.41 4.75 7.75
CA LEU A 141 -10.62 5.69 6.98
C LEU A 141 -10.28 6.94 7.80
N PRO A 142 -9.16 7.60 7.50
CA PRO A 142 -8.88 8.91 8.05
C PRO A 142 -9.94 9.91 7.57
N ARG A 143 -10.26 10.86 8.43
CA ARG A 143 -11.25 11.92 8.19
C ARG A 143 -10.84 13.18 8.95
N CYS A 144 -11.34 14.33 8.51
CA CYS A 144 -11.16 15.55 9.29
C CYS A 144 -11.86 15.45 10.66
N VAL A 145 -11.20 15.95 11.70
CA VAL A 145 -11.78 16.09 13.04
C VAL A 145 -12.95 17.04 12.96
N SER A 146 -14.15 16.52 13.25
CA SER A 146 -15.37 17.30 13.28
C SER A 146 -15.35 18.31 14.42
N CYS A 147 -16.01 19.45 14.21
CA CYS A 147 -16.06 20.52 15.19
C CYS A 147 -17.40 21.24 15.23
N THR A 148 -17.63 21.88 16.36
CA THR A 148 -18.55 23.00 16.50
C THR A 148 -17.74 24.27 16.75
N GLU A 149 -18.37 25.44 16.63
CA GLU A 149 -17.66 26.72 16.78
C GLU A 149 -16.87 26.76 18.11
N GLY A 150 -15.54 26.93 18.00
CA GLY A 150 -14.63 26.97 19.15
C GLY A 150 -14.17 25.60 19.72
N SER A 151 -14.53 24.46 19.12
CA SER A 151 -14.15 23.13 19.63
C SER A 151 -12.81 22.60 19.09
N CYS A 152 -12.15 23.33 18.19
CA CYS A 152 -10.89 22.91 17.60
C CYS A 152 -9.70 23.11 18.55
N PRO A 153 -8.68 22.23 18.50
CA PRO A 153 -7.42 22.44 19.21
C PRO A 153 -6.73 23.74 18.80
N GLY A 154 -5.83 24.24 19.66
CA GLY A 154 -5.08 25.48 19.39
C GLY A 154 -4.32 25.42 18.05
N GLY A 155 -4.40 26.49 17.27
CA GLY A 155 -3.84 26.56 15.91
C GLY A 155 -4.83 26.16 14.81
N PHE A 156 -6.01 25.63 15.17
CA PHE A 156 -7.05 25.24 14.22
C PHE A 156 -8.31 26.08 14.40
N THR A 157 -9.02 26.30 13.29
CA THR A 157 -10.31 27.00 13.23
C THR A 157 -11.37 26.05 12.73
N CYS A 158 -12.54 26.06 13.36
CA CYS A 158 -13.69 25.32 12.88
C CYS A 158 -14.27 26.01 11.63
N ARG A 159 -14.23 25.32 10.49
CA ARG A 159 -14.83 25.77 9.22
C ARG A 159 -15.65 24.63 8.69
N GLU A 160 -16.90 24.91 8.30
CA GLU A 160 -17.76 23.91 7.66
C GLU A 160 -17.94 22.61 8.48
N GLY A 161 -17.80 22.70 9.82
CA GLY A 161 -17.93 21.55 10.72
C GLY A 161 -16.67 20.67 10.84
N ALA A 162 -15.53 21.09 10.30
CA ALA A 162 -14.23 20.45 10.49
C ALA A 162 -13.12 21.44 10.93
N CYS A 163 -12.08 20.92 11.58
CA CYS A 163 -10.95 21.71 12.06
C CYS A 163 -9.88 21.89 10.99
N TYR A 164 -9.54 23.13 10.65
CA TYR A 164 -8.50 23.48 9.67
C TYR A 164 -7.45 24.40 10.26
N ASP A 165 -6.19 24.23 9.86
CA ASP A 165 -5.11 25.14 10.22
C ASP A 165 -5.15 26.47 9.42
N ALA A 166 -4.13 27.30 9.60
CA ALA A 166 -4.02 28.58 8.90
C ALA A 166 -3.82 28.44 7.38
N ASP A 167 -3.22 27.32 6.95
CA ASP A 167 -2.94 27.02 5.55
C ASP A 167 -4.12 26.31 4.86
N GLY A 168 -5.20 26.03 5.61
CA GLY A 168 -6.41 25.38 5.10
C GLY A 168 -6.31 23.85 5.09
N ILE A 169 -5.33 23.27 5.78
CA ILE A 169 -5.18 21.82 5.91
C ILE A 169 -6.01 21.35 7.11
N CYS A 170 -6.85 20.33 6.92
CA CYS A 170 -7.67 19.84 8.03
C CYS A 170 -6.86 19.00 9.05
N LEU A 171 -7.32 18.98 10.29
CA LEU A 171 -6.78 18.11 11.33
C LEU A 171 -7.34 16.69 11.13
N GLY A 172 -6.51 15.77 10.66
CA GLY A 172 -6.92 14.39 10.42
C GLY A 172 -6.93 13.48 11.63
N THR A 173 -7.84 12.52 11.62
CA THR A 173 -7.78 11.32 12.47
C THR A 173 -6.83 10.30 11.86
N GLU A 174 -6.17 9.51 12.70
CA GLU A 174 -5.44 8.31 12.25
C GLU A 174 -6.38 7.29 11.59
N PRO A 175 -5.93 6.54 10.57
CA PRO A 175 -6.66 5.37 10.09
C PRO A 175 -6.70 4.29 11.18
N SER A 176 -7.82 3.58 11.29
CA SER A 176 -7.91 2.40 12.16
C SER A 176 -7.68 1.15 11.33
N LEU A 177 -6.60 0.43 11.63
CA LEU A 177 -6.15 -0.73 10.85
C LEU A 177 -5.89 -1.92 11.77
N ALA A 178 -6.34 -3.10 11.34
CA ALA A 178 -5.97 -4.36 11.97
C ALA A 178 -4.96 -5.10 11.09
N ILE A 179 -3.73 -4.56 11.05
CA ILE A 179 -2.61 -5.12 10.27
C ILE A 179 -1.39 -5.26 11.20
N PRO A 180 -0.85 -6.49 11.38
CA PRO A 180 0.38 -6.68 12.14
C PRO A 180 1.54 -5.87 11.57
N GLN A 181 2.47 -5.45 12.43
CA GLN A 181 3.75 -4.84 12.05
C GLN A 181 3.63 -3.66 11.07
N THR A 182 2.52 -2.93 11.16
CA THR A 182 2.27 -1.74 10.36
C THR A 182 2.56 -0.49 11.17
N SER A 183 3.28 0.45 10.56
CA SER A 183 3.50 1.77 11.13
C SER A 183 2.88 2.81 10.21
N CYS A 184 1.96 3.61 10.73
CA CYS A 184 1.33 4.68 9.98
C CYS A 184 1.85 6.04 10.42
N ARG A 185 2.10 6.91 9.46
CA ARG A 185 2.44 8.30 9.69
C ARG A 185 1.67 9.20 8.74
N ARG A 186 1.37 10.41 9.20
CA ARG A 186 0.83 11.45 8.36
C ARG A 186 1.94 12.00 7.46
N VAL A 187 1.71 12.03 6.16
CA VAL A 187 2.60 12.65 5.17
C VAL A 187 1.95 13.94 4.73
N GLU A 188 2.52 15.06 5.18
CA GLU A 188 2.07 16.39 4.75
C GLU A 188 2.36 16.60 3.26
N PRO A 189 1.49 17.31 2.54
CA PRO A 189 1.72 17.62 1.14
C PRO A 189 2.99 18.46 0.98
N ALA A 190 3.71 18.19 -0.12
CA ALA A 190 4.90 18.94 -0.44
C ALA A 190 4.54 20.41 -0.72
N ARG A 191 5.25 21.33 -0.08
CA ARG A 191 5.20 22.75 -0.44
C ARG A 191 6.05 22.97 -1.68
N VAL A 192 5.44 23.43 -2.77
CA VAL A 192 6.16 23.86 -3.98
C VAL A 192 6.18 25.39 -3.96
N GLY A 193 7.20 25.97 -3.32
CA GLY A 193 7.26 27.41 -3.06
C GLY A 193 6.42 27.81 -1.83
N GLU A 194 5.63 28.88 -1.94
CA GLU A 194 4.66 29.30 -0.91
C GLU A 194 3.27 28.67 -1.11
N GLN A 195 3.08 27.92 -2.20
CA GLN A 195 1.83 27.26 -2.53
C GLN A 195 1.89 25.80 -2.08
N LEU A 196 0.87 25.36 -1.35
CA LEU A 196 0.63 23.95 -1.13
C LEU A 196 0.21 23.35 -2.47
N ASP A 197 0.92 22.29 -2.90
CA ASP A 197 0.38 21.44 -3.94
C ASP A 197 -0.92 20.87 -3.39
N ALA A 198 -2.02 20.99 -4.11
CA ALA A 198 -3.39 20.92 -3.59
C ALA A 198 -3.84 19.51 -3.14
N ALA A 199 -2.90 18.61 -2.86
CA ALA A 199 -3.17 17.36 -2.18
C ALA A 199 -3.21 17.63 -0.68
N ASP A 200 -4.18 17.05 0.02
CA ASP A 200 -4.16 17.04 1.47
C ASP A 200 -3.27 15.92 2.01
N PRO A 201 -2.93 15.97 3.31
CA PRO A 201 -2.06 14.97 3.89
C PRO A 201 -2.63 13.57 3.72
N THR A 202 -1.77 12.68 3.24
CA THR A 202 -2.07 11.26 3.07
C THR A 202 -1.49 10.50 4.23
N TRP A 203 -2.17 9.46 4.70
CA TRP A 203 -1.58 8.54 5.68
C TRP A 203 -0.72 7.52 4.96
N GLU A 204 0.57 7.48 5.27
CA GLU A 204 1.47 6.44 4.78
C GLU A 204 1.64 5.36 5.84
N CYS A 205 1.23 4.14 5.51
CA CYS A 205 1.31 2.97 6.35
C CYS A 205 2.31 1.98 5.75
N VAL A 206 3.47 1.86 6.40
CA VAL A 206 4.53 0.92 6.01
C VAL A 206 4.23 -0.42 6.66
N VAL A 207 4.11 -1.46 5.84
CA VAL A 207 4.00 -2.86 6.26
C VAL A 207 5.38 -3.47 6.05
N ASP A 208 6.03 -3.78 7.17
CA ASP A 208 7.31 -4.49 7.17
C ASP A 208 7.14 -5.81 6.41
N ALA A 209 8.14 -6.16 5.60
CA ALA A 209 8.16 -7.39 4.85
C ALA A 209 7.89 -8.63 5.73
N CYS A 210 8.33 -8.60 7.00
CA CYS A 210 8.07 -9.66 7.99
C CYS A 210 6.59 -9.78 8.40
N GLY A 211 5.79 -8.73 8.22
CA GLY A 211 4.35 -8.71 8.47
C GLY A 211 3.51 -9.26 7.31
N ILE A 212 4.16 -9.61 6.19
CA ILE A 212 3.52 -10.18 5.01
C ILE A 212 3.58 -11.70 5.12
N ALA A 213 2.43 -12.36 5.06
CA ALA A 213 2.36 -13.80 5.21
C ALA A 213 2.94 -14.50 3.97
N GLY A 214 4.02 -15.27 4.19
CA GLY A 214 4.60 -16.15 3.18
C GLY A 214 3.85 -17.48 3.07
N CYS A 215 3.90 -18.06 1.86
CA CYS A 215 3.27 -19.30 1.40
C CYS A 215 2.93 -20.32 2.49
N PHE A 216 1.65 -20.70 2.63
CA PHE A 216 1.19 -22.09 2.79
C PHE A 216 -0.36 -22.15 2.84
N ASP A 217 -0.91 -23.26 2.34
CA ASP A 217 -2.24 -23.73 2.75
C ASP A 217 -2.15 -24.23 4.21
N GLY A 218 -2.56 -23.40 5.16
CA GLY A 218 -2.64 -23.77 6.59
C GLY A 218 -2.58 -22.56 7.52
N ASP A 219 -3.17 -22.69 8.72
CA ASP A 219 -3.33 -21.62 9.73
C ASP A 219 -2.02 -21.11 10.39
N ALA A 220 -0.86 -21.32 9.77
CA ALA A 220 0.42 -20.87 10.32
C ALA A 220 0.80 -19.48 9.80
N PRO A 221 1.08 -18.48 10.66
CA PRO A 221 1.61 -17.20 10.23
C PRO A 221 3.06 -17.39 9.75
N GLY A 222 3.26 -17.52 8.44
CA GLY A 222 4.55 -17.71 7.81
C GLY A 222 5.42 -16.45 7.87
N GLY A 223 6.09 -16.22 9.00
CA GLY A 223 7.11 -15.19 9.17
C GLY A 223 8.51 -15.82 9.17
N TYR A 224 9.25 -15.68 8.06
CA TYR A 224 10.67 -15.99 8.03
C TYR A 224 11.44 -14.83 7.41
N CYS A 225 11.90 -13.92 8.27
CA CYS A 225 12.93 -12.94 7.94
C CYS A 225 14.29 -13.51 8.35
N ASN A 226 15.13 -13.87 7.37
CA ASN A 226 16.54 -14.16 7.63
C ASN A 226 17.35 -12.85 7.61
N ALA A 227 18.59 -12.89 8.12
CA ALA A 227 19.48 -11.72 8.17
C ALA A 227 19.83 -11.11 6.80
N SER A 228 19.49 -11.80 5.69
CA SER A 228 19.67 -11.32 4.32
C SER A 228 18.46 -10.57 3.76
N GLY A 229 17.33 -10.49 4.47
CA GLY A 229 16.12 -9.78 4.01
C GLY A 229 15.40 -10.43 2.82
N VAL A 230 15.75 -11.67 2.48
CA VAL A 230 15.13 -12.40 1.37
C VAL A 230 14.11 -13.39 1.90
N HIS A 231 12.91 -13.30 1.34
CA HIS A 231 11.73 -14.08 1.69
C HIS A 231 11.73 -15.41 0.91
N PHE A 232 12.02 -16.51 1.60
CA PHE A 232 11.94 -17.85 1.03
C PHE A 232 10.78 -18.62 1.67
N CYS A 233 9.96 -19.24 0.85
CA CYS A 233 9.02 -20.25 1.33
C CYS A 233 9.82 -21.52 1.63
N ALA A 234 9.78 -21.97 2.89
CA ALA A 234 10.45 -23.19 3.31
C ALA A 234 9.75 -24.40 2.66
N GLU A 235 10.55 -25.40 2.24
CA GLU A 235 10.08 -26.68 1.67
C GLU A 235 9.17 -27.46 2.62
#